data_AF-A0A353N3Q9-F1
#
_entry.id   AF-A0A353N3Q9-F1
#
_cell.length_a   1.000
_cell.length_b   1.000
_cell.length_c   1.000
_cell.angle_alpha   90.00
_cell.angle_beta   90.00
_cell.angle_gamma   90.00
#
_symmetry.space_group_name_H-M   'P 1'
#
loop_
_entity.id
_entity.type
_entity.pdbx_description
1 polymer ?
#
loop_
_entity_poly.entity_id
_entity_poly.type
_entity_poly.pdbx_seq_one_letter_code
_entity_poly.pdbx_strand_id
1 'polypeptide(L)'
;MVGVYLRVFGEAPSKILYLFPEDKALFVAGLLINDSEKCRNILGELEVSALKEIGNILTGAYVYAFSNFTGLNMLSSVPALAFDMVGAILNTILADLGEMGDYAVLIETQLTACDLSIDGHFFLVPDPGSLNTILDALGV
;
A
#
# COMPACT_ATOMS: atom_id res chain seq x y z
N MET A 1 11.50 -1.00 -9.36
CA MET A 1 10.31 -0.39 -8.73
C MET A 1 10.24 -0.92 -7.30
N VAL A 2 9.80 -0.11 -6.34
CA VAL A 2 9.62 -0.57 -4.96
C VAL A 2 8.14 -0.80 -4.71
N GLY A 3 7.80 -1.98 -4.19
CA GLY A 3 6.45 -2.33 -3.77
C GLY A 3 6.38 -2.58 -2.27
N VAL A 4 5.41 -1.98 -1.58
CA VAL A 4 5.10 -2.27 -0.18
C VAL A 4 3.72 -2.91 -0.11
N TYR A 5 3.66 -4.14 0.39
CA TYR A 5 2.46 -4.97 0.45
C TYR A 5 2.00 -5.17 1.89
N LEU A 6 0.69 -5.04 2.11
CA LEU A 6 0.04 -5.37 3.37
C LEU A 6 -1.23 -6.18 3.11
N ARG A 7 -1.50 -7.14 3.99
CA ARG A 7 -2.76 -7.89 4.01
C ARG A 7 -3.71 -7.24 5.02
N VAL A 8 -4.96 -7.01 4.63
CA VAL A 8 -6.03 -6.59 5.54
C VAL A 8 -6.89 -7.80 5.87
N PHE A 9 -7.13 -8.02 7.16
CA PHE A 9 -7.98 -9.05 7.72
C PHE A 9 -9.22 -8.44 8.37
N GLY A 10 -10.20 -9.29 8.70
CA GLY A 10 -11.43 -8.89 9.38
C GLY A 10 -12.66 -9.10 8.50
N GLU A 11 -13.60 -8.17 8.57
CA GLU A 11 -14.94 -8.31 7.98
C GLU A 11 -14.96 -8.05 6.47
N ALA A 12 -13.99 -7.32 5.93
CA ALA A 12 -13.79 -7.19 4.48
C ALA A 12 -12.29 -7.36 4.12
N PRO A 13 -11.80 -8.62 4.10
CA PRO A 13 -10.42 -8.93 3.77
C PRO A 13 -9.99 -8.34 2.44
N SER A 14 -8.81 -7.74 2.43
CA SER A 14 -8.30 -7.03 1.26
C SER A 14 -6.77 -7.11 1.20
N LYS A 15 -6.21 -6.73 0.07
CA LYS A 15 -4.77 -6.60 -0.16
C LYS A 15 -4.47 -5.14 -0.46
N ILE A 16 -3.43 -4.61 0.16
CA ILE A 16 -2.95 -3.25 -0.07
C ILE A 16 -1.57 -3.33 -0.71
N LEU A 17 -1.37 -2.55 -1.78
CA LEU A 17 -0.10 -2.40 -2.45
C LEU A 17 0.20 -0.92 -2.70
N TYR A 18 1.37 -0.48 -2.26
CA TYR A 18 1.96 0.79 -2.66
C TYR A 18 3.08 0.52 -3.66
N LEU A 19 3.08 1.20 -4.79
CA LEU A 19 4.13 1.14 -5.79
C LEU A 19 4.78 2.50 -5.95
N PHE A 20 6.10 2.52 -5.85
CA PHE A 20 6.92 3.71 -6.01
C PHE A 20 7.98 3.49 -7.09
N PRO A 21 8.23 4.48 -7.96
CA PRO A 21 9.50 4.61 -8.63
C PRO A 21 10.65 4.59 -7.60
N GLU A 22 11.78 4.00 -7.96
CA GLU A 22 12.89 3.77 -7.03
C GLU A 22 13.47 5.07 -6.46
N ASP A 23 13.68 6.06 -7.32
CA ASP A 23 14.14 7.40 -6.94
C ASP A 23 13.19 8.08 -5.96
N LYS A 24 11.88 7.92 -6.17
CA LYS A 24 10.85 8.43 -5.28
C LYS A 24 10.81 7.68 -3.95
N ALA A 25 10.93 6.35 -3.97
CA ALA A 25 10.98 5.55 -2.75
C ALA A 25 12.16 5.97 -1.85
N LEU A 26 13.35 6.12 -2.43
CA LEU A 26 14.54 6.60 -1.71
C LEU A 26 14.33 8.02 -1.14
N PHE A 27 13.69 8.89 -1.90
CA PHE A 27 13.35 10.24 -1.44
C PHE A 27 12.41 10.19 -0.21
N VAL A 28 11.31 9.43 -0.27
CA VAL A 28 10.37 9.35 0.87
C VAL A 28 11.02 8.69 2.09
N ALA A 29 11.84 7.65 1.87
CA ALA A 29 12.61 7.02 2.94
C ALA A 29 13.53 8.04 3.64
N GLY A 30 14.26 8.85 2.85
CA GLY A 30 15.15 9.89 3.36
C GLY A 30 14.43 10.99 4.14
N LEU A 31 13.19 11.33 3.77
CA LEU A 31 12.34 12.24 4.55
C LEU A 31 12.06 11.68 5.94
N LEU A 32 11.71 10.40 6.05
CA LEU A 32 11.41 9.78 7.35
C LEU A 32 12.66 9.63 8.22
N ILE A 33 13.82 9.36 7.61
CA ILE A 33 15.11 9.21 8.29
C ILE A 33 15.71 10.56 8.70
N ASN A 34 15.15 11.68 8.21
CA ASN A 34 15.67 13.04 8.38
C ASN A 34 17.13 13.19 7.87
N ASP A 35 17.47 12.47 6.80
CA ASP A 35 18.78 12.50 6.15
C ASP A 35 18.63 12.38 4.62
N SER A 36 17.93 13.35 4.03
CA SER A 36 17.57 13.39 2.61
C SER A 36 18.78 13.44 1.66
N GLU A 37 19.95 13.89 2.12
CA GLU A 37 21.17 13.95 1.31
C GLU A 37 22.00 12.65 1.33
N LYS A 38 21.78 11.74 2.29
CA LYS A 38 22.54 10.47 2.42
C LYS A 38 21.83 9.22 1.92
N CYS A 39 20.54 9.27 1.57
CA CYS A 39 19.87 8.17 0.84
C CYS A 39 20.36 8.11 -0.61
N ARG A 40 21.66 7.89 -0.78
CA ARG A 40 22.37 7.82 -2.05
C ARG A 40 22.21 6.41 -2.61
N ASN A 41 21.38 6.32 -3.64
CA ASN A 41 21.39 5.33 -4.72
C ASN A 41 21.21 3.84 -4.39
N ILE A 42 21.08 3.43 -3.12
CA ILE A 42 20.93 2.03 -2.75
C ILE A 42 19.85 1.88 -1.68
N LEU A 43 18.90 0.96 -1.91
CA LEU A 43 17.98 0.48 -0.87
C LEU A 43 18.74 -0.38 0.14
N GLY A 44 19.16 0.23 1.26
CA GLY A 44 19.73 -0.46 2.41
C GLY A 44 18.66 -0.89 3.41
N GLU A 45 19.10 -1.51 4.51
CA GLU A 45 18.19 -1.99 5.57
C GLU A 45 17.39 -0.87 6.22
N LEU A 46 17.99 0.33 6.36
CA LEU A 46 17.35 1.48 6.97
C LEU A 46 16.28 2.07 6.05
N GLU A 47 16.57 2.22 4.75
CA GLU A 47 15.62 2.67 3.74
C GLU A 47 14.45 1.69 3.61
N VAL A 48 14.73 0.38 3.60
CA VAL A 48 13.70 -0.66 3.58
C VAL A 48 12.81 -0.58 4.82
N SER A 49 13.38 -0.36 6.00
CA SER A 49 12.62 -0.23 7.24
C SER A 49 11.76 1.05 7.23
N ALA A 50 12.31 2.16 6.76
CA ALA A 50 11.57 3.41 6.61
C ALA A 50 10.39 3.28 5.64
N LEU A 51 10.59 2.62 4.49
CA LEU A 51 9.52 2.37 3.51
C LEU A 51 8.43 1.45 4.05
N LYS A 52 8.79 0.42 4.82
CA LYS A 52 7.80 -0.40 5.52
C LYS A 52 7.00 0.44 6.52
N GLU A 53 7.65 1.31 7.29
CA GLU A 53 6.96 2.19 8.24
C GLU A 53 6.01 3.17 7.52
N ILE A 54 6.42 3.75 6.40
CA ILE A 54 5.54 4.58 5.55
C ILE A 54 4.32 3.77 5.11
N GLY A 55 4.51 2.55 4.61
CA GLY A 55 3.40 1.67 4.23
C GLY A 55 2.48 1.32 5.41
N ASN A 56 3.04 1.14 6.60
CA ASN A 56 2.29 0.89 7.83
C ASN A 56 1.44 2.11 8.24
N ILE A 57 2.02 3.31 8.25
CA ILE A 57 1.32 4.57 8.58
C ILE A 57 0.18 4.83 7.61
N LEU A 58 0.45 4.78 6.29
CA LEU A 58 -0.56 5.02 5.27
C LEU A 58 -1.69 3.99 5.34
N THR A 59 -1.35 2.72 5.55
CA THR A 59 -2.36 1.66 5.67
C THR A 59 -3.18 1.80 6.95
N GLY A 60 -2.55 2.13 8.06
CA GLY A 60 -3.24 2.37 9.33
C GLY A 60 -4.23 3.51 9.21
N ALA A 61 -3.83 4.64 8.61
CA ALA A 61 -4.73 5.76 8.35
C ALA A 61 -5.91 5.37 7.44
N TYR A 62 -5.63 4.61 6.38
CA TYR A 62 -6.63 4.15 5.42
C TYR A 62 -7.64 3.19 6.05
N VAL A 63 -7.15 2.12 6.70
CA VAL A 63 -7.97 1.12 7.38
C VAL A 63 -8.81 1.76 8.48
N TYR A 64 -8.21 2.67 9.26
CA TYR A 64 -8.94 3.42 10.28
C TYR A 64 -10.09 4.25 9.69
N ALA A 65 -9.85 4.98 8.60
CA ALA A 65 -10.88 5.75 7.93
C ALA A 65 -12.01 4.86 7.40
N PHE A 66 -11.66 3.73 6.77
CA PHE A 66 -12.64 2.74 6.31
C PHE A 66 -13.48 2.18 7.44
N SER A 67 -12.85 1.72 8.52
CA SER A 67 -13.56 1.25 9.71
C SER A 67 -14.47 2.32 10.30
N ASN A 68 -14.04 3.58 10.32
CA ASN A 68 -14.85 4.68 10.85
C ASN A 68 -16.07 5.01 9.95
N PHE A 69 -15.94 4.91 8.63
CA PHE A 69 -17.05 5.19 7.70
C PHE A 69 -18.03 4.02 7.57
N THR A 70 -17.53 2.80 7.59
CA THR A 70 -18.33 1.58 7.33
C THR A 70 -18.77 0.87 8.61
N GLY A 71 -18.14 1.16 9.75
CA GLY A 71 -18.31 0.40 10.98
C GLY A 71 -17.65 -1.00 10.96
N LEU A 72 -17.00 -1.38 9.86
CA LEU A 72 -16.36 -2.69 9.71
C LEU A 72 -15.05 -2.77 10.48
N ASN A 73 -14.82 -3.87 11.17
CA ASN A 73 -13.57 -4.15 11.85
C ASN A 73 -12.55 -4.70 10.86
N MET A 74 -11.49 -3.93 10.65
CA MET A 74 -10.39 -4.24 9.74
C MET A 74 -9.06 -4.07 10.46
N LEU A 75 -8.11 -4.99 10.18
CA LEU A 75 -6.78 -4.97 10.78
C LEU A 75 -5.74 -5.31 9.70
N SER A 76 -4.63 -4.58 9.66
CA SER A 76 -3.54 -4.83 8.70
C SER A 76 -2.45 -5.74 9.28
N SER A 77 -1.81 -6.52 8.42
CA SER A 77 -0.58 -7.25 8.71
C SER A 77 0.61 -6.31 8.87
N VAL A 78 1.75 -6.87 9.26
CA VAL A 78 3.04 -6.18 9.06
C VAL A 78 3.35 -6.01 7.56
N PRO A 79 4.07 -4.96 7.16
CA PRO A 79 4.42 -4.73 5.76
C PRO A 79 5.52 -5.65 5.24
N ALA A 80 5.30 -6.19 4.03
CA ALA A 80 6.33 -6.80 3.21
C ALA A 80 6.80 -5.80 2.15
N LEU A 81 8.07 -5.87 1.75
CA LEU A 81 8.64 -5.01 0.72
C LEU A 81 9.28 -5.88 -0.35
N ALA A 82 9.00 -5.54 -1.61
CA ALA A 82 9.63 -6.12 -2.78
C ALA A 82 10.31 -5.02 -3.60
N PHE A 83 11.47 -5.34 -4.18
CA PHE A 83 12.18 -4.46 -5.09
C PHE A 83 12.45 -5.23 -6.38
N ASP A 84 11.64 -4.98 -7.40
CA ASP A 84 11.68 -5.71 -8.67
C ASP A 84 11.01 -4.91 -9.79
N MET A 85 10.88 -5.50 -10.97
CA MET A 85 10.01 -5.05 -12.04
C MET A 85 8.54 -5.09 -11.57
N VAL A 86 7.76 -4.10 -12.00
CA VAL A 86 6.34 -3.99 -11.64
C VAL A 86 5.56 -5.29 -11.89
N GLY A 87 5.81 -5.95 -13.02
CA GLY A 87 5.12 -7.19 -13.39
C GLY A 87 5.43 -8.35 -12.46
N ALA A 88 6.64 -8.43 -11.91
CA ALA A 88 7.01 -9.46 -10.93
C ALA A 88 6.34 -9.22 -9.57
N ILE A 89 6.31 -7.96 -9.13
CA ILE A 89 5.63 -7.54 -7.90
C ILE A 89 4.12 -7.83 -8.01
N LEU A 90 3.50 -7.38 -9.10
CA LEU A 90 2.09 -7.61 -9.37
C LEU A 90 1.77 -9.10 -9.49
N ASN A 91 2.56 -9.88 -10.24
CA ASN A 91 2.32 -11.32 -10.36
C ASN A 91 2.38 -12.04 -9.01
N THR A 92 3.26 -11.62 -8.10
CA THR A 92 3.33 -12.22 -6.76
C THR A 92 2.04 -11.97 -5.97
N ILE A 93 1.47 -10.77 -6.09
CA ILE A 93 0.25 -10.37 -5.38
C ILE A 93 -0.99 -10.97 -6.05
N LEU A 94 -0.99 -11.02 -7.39
CA LEU A 94 -2.06 -11.60 -8.22
C LEU A 94 -2.04 -13.13 -8.20
N ALA A 95 -0.91 -13.78 -7.94
CA ALA A 95 -0.84 -15.24 -7.78
C ALA A 95 -1.64 -15.72 -6.55
N ASP A 96 -1.67 -14.93 -5.48
CA ASP A 96 -2.52 -15.14 -4.31
C ASP A 96 -4.00 -14.75 -4.56
N LEU A 97 -4.32 -14.19 -5.72
CA LEU A 97 -5.67 -13.86 -6.20
C LEU A 97 -6.20 -14.94 -7.16
N GLY A 98 -5.80 -16.21 -6.96
CA GLY A 98 -6.16 -17.37 -7.76
C GLY A 98 -7.67 -17.65 -7.89
N GLU A 99 -8.51 -16.96 -7.11
CA GLU A 99 -9.95 -16.86 -7.34
C GLU A 99 -10.30 -15.38 -7.49
N MET A 100 -10.38 -14.89 -8.72
CA MET A 100 -10.86 -13.54 -8.98
C MET A 100 -12.34 -13.45 -8.57
N GLY A 101 -12.67 -12.45 -7.76
CA GLY A 101 -13.97 -11.79 -7.89
C GLY A 101 -13.92 -10.94 -9.16
N ASP A 102 -15.05 -10.75 -9.83
CA ASP A 102 -15.12 -10.06 -11.13
C ASP A 102 -14.66 -8.58 -11.11
N TYR A 103 -14.33 -8.02 -9.94
CA TYR A 103 -14.09 -6.59 -9.73
C TYR A 103 -12.87 -6.34 -8.82
N ALA A 104 -12.04 -5.37 -9.21
CA ALA A 104 -10.99 -4.79 -8.36
C ALA A 104 -11.25 -3.30 -8.16
N VAL A 105 -10.98 -2.80 -6.95
CA VAL A 105 -11.04 -1.36 -6.67
C VAL A 105 -9.66 -0.76 -6.90
N LEU A 106 -9.56 0.28 -7.72
CA LEU A 106 -8.33 1.03 -7.90
C LEU A 106 -8.48 2.39 -7.23
N ILE A 107 -7.60 2.69 -6.27
CA ILE A 107 -7.58 3.98 -5.58
C ILE A 107 -6.22 4.61 -5.80
N GLU A 108 -6.12 5.47 -6.80
CA GLU A 108 -4.90 6.21 -7.03
C GLU A 108 -4.72 7.28 -5.95
N THR A 109 -3.56 7.28 -5.29
CA THR A 109 -3.24 8.23 -4.23
C THR A 109 -1.98 8.98 -4.61
N GLN A 110 -2.09 10.28 -4.83
CA GLN A 110 -0.94 11.15 -5.09
C GLN A 110 -0.39 11.66 -3.75
N LEU A 111 0.88 11.36 -3.48
CA LEU A 111 1.58 11.88 -2.30
C LEU A 111 2.36 13.14 -2.70
N THR A 112 2.34 14.16 -1.84
CA THR A 112 3.11 15.39 -2.02
C THR A 112 3.92 15.68 -0.77
N ALA A 113 5.22 15.92 -0.92
CA ALA A 113 6.10 16.30 0.18
C ALA A 113 7.11 17.37 -0.26
N CYS A 114 7.25 18.43 0.54
CA CYS A 114 8.19 19.53 0.28
C CYS A 114 8.09 20.09 -1.16
N ASP A 115 6.86 20.35 -1.61
CA ASP A 115 6.52 20.82 -2.97
C ASP A 115 6.91 19.86 -4.12
N LEU A 116 7.37 18.65 -3.80
CA LEU A 116 7.64 17.58 -4.74
C LEU A 116 6.45 16.61 -4.79
N SER A 117 5.96 16.33 -6.00
CA SER A 117 5.06 15.20 -6.21
C SER A 117 5.84 13.89 -6.07
N ILE A 118 5.39 13.06 -5.15
CA ILE A 118 5.75 11.66 -5.01
C ILE A 118 4.69 10.90 -5.80
N ASP A 119 4.95 10.75 -7.10
CA ASP A 119 4.09 9.96 -7.98
C ASP A 119 4.26 8.49 -7.60
N GLY A 120 3.26 7.95 -6.92
CA GLY A 120 3.17 6.56 -6.50
C GLY A 120 1.74 6.08 -6.66
N HIS A 121 1.57 4.76 -6.76
CA HIS A 121 0.25 4.16 -6.92
C HIS A 121 -0.11 3.39 -5.67
N PHE A 122 -1.34 3.58 -5.21
CA PHE A 122 -1.95 2.79 -4.17
C PHE A 122 -2.99 1.86 -4.80
N PHE A 123 -3.06 0.63 -4.32
CA PHE A 123 -4.04 -0.35 -4.75
C PHE A 123 -4.65 -0.98 -3.52
N LEU A 124 -5.98 -0.99 -3.45
CA LEU A 124 -6.74 -1.81 -2.53
C LEU A 124 -7.46 -2.88 -3.36
N VAL A 125 -7.04 -4.14 -3.24
CA VAL A 125 -7.69 -5.24 -3.95
C VAL A 125 -8.50 -6.03 -2.93
N PRO A 126 -9.84 -5.87 -2.89
CA PRO A 126 -10.68 -6.66 -2.01
C PRO A 126 -10.65 -8.13 -2.41
N ASP A 127 -10.76 -9.02 -1.43
CA ASP A 127 -11.03 -10.42 -1.73
C ASP A 127 -12.46 -10.59 -2.27
N PRO A 128 -12.77 -11.72 -2.96
CA PRO A 128 -14.12 -12.01 -3.44
C PRO A 128 -15.19 -11.78 -2.36
N GLY A 129 -16.24 -11.03 -2.70
CA GLY A 129 -17.33 -10.67 -1.78
C GLY A 129 -17.06 -9.47 -0.86
N SER A 130 -15.80 -9.14 -0.57
CA SER A 130 -15.45 -8.04 0.35
C SER A 130 -15.83 -6.67 -0.19
N LEU A 131 -15.79 -6.49 -1.52
CA LEU A 131 -16.25 -5.26 -2.16
C LEU A 131 -17.74 -5.02 -1.88
N ASN A 132 -18.58 -6.06 -1.99
CA ASN A 132 -20.01 -5.93 -1.70
C ASN A 132 -20.23 -5.56 -0.23
N THR A 133 -19.52 -6.21 0.70
CA THR A 133 -19.59 -5.87 2.13
C THR A 133 -19.23 -4.40 2.40
N ILE A 134 -18.21 -3.87 1.71
CA ILE A 134 -17.82 -2.46 1.83
C ILE A 134 -18.93 -1.54 1.28
N LEU A 135 -19.48 -1.85 0.10
CA LEU A 135 -20.51 -1.01 -0.54
C LEU A 135 -21.84 -1.03 0.22
N ASP A 136 -22.27 -2.21 0.69
CA ASP A 136 -23.47 -2.38 1.51
C ASP A 136 -23.36 -1.56 2.80
N ALA A 137 -22.20 -1.56 3.44
CA ALA A 137 -21.94 -0.78 4.66
C ALA A 137 -21.94 0.74 4.41
N LEU A 138 -21.64 1.17 3.18
CA LEU A 138 -21.74 2.58 2.74
C LEU A 138 -23.16 2.95 2.30
N GLY A 139 -24.09 1.99 2.23
CA GLY A 139 -25.47 2.20 1.81
C GLY A 139 -25.66 2.37 0.31
N VAL A 140 -24.75 1.79 -0.50
CA VAL A 140 -24.80 1.78 -1.98
C VAL A 140 -25.37 0.46 -2.48
#